data_AF-A0A7S1LZ69-F1
#
_entry.id   AF-A0A7S1LZ69-F1
#
_cell.length_a   1.000
_cell.length_b   1.000
_cell.length_c   1.000
_cell.angle_alpha   90.00
_cell.angle_beta   90.00
_cell.angle_gamma   90.00
#
_symmetry.space_group_name_H-M   'P 1'
#
loop_
_entity.id
_entity.type
_entity.pdbx_description
1 polymer ?
#
loop_
_entity_poly.entity_id
_entity_poly.type
_entity_poly.pdbx_seq_one_letter_code
_entity_poly.pdbx_strand_id
1 'polypeptide(L)'
;FLPATTRLACASAALAGHPLVRLGAWEAQQQGRWPDFPVVCRALSEELERRYPAEANIRLFYVCGEDHYRKCGLTRGISARIGVCVVGRDGREASMAGADPQLVIPVAADAPTAEFSSTKVRAAIATLDKMLPPGVLEVLLAAKARGGGGDDE
;
A
#
# COMPACT_ATOMS: atom_id res chain seq x y z
N PHE A 1 0.40 3.97 -18.36
CA PHE A 1 0.38 4.15 -16.89
C PHE A 1 -1.06 4.45 -16.49
N LEU A 2 -1.57 3.87 -15.38
CA LEU A 2 -2.95 4.15 -14.93
C LEU A 2 -3.03 5.49 -14.17
N PRO A 3 -4.02 6.35 -14.46
CA PRO A 3 -4.28 7.56 -13.67
C PRO A 3 -4.50 7.27 -12.19
N ALA A 4 -4.17 8.23 -11.31
CA ALA A 4 -4.36 8.09 -9.87
C ALA A 4 -5.82 7.74 -9.51
N THR A 5 -6.79 8.37 -10.19
CA THR A 5 -8.22 8.09 -10.03
C THR A 5 -8.56 6.63 -10.34
N THR A 6 -8.00 6.07 -11.41
CA THR A 6 -8.20 4.66 -11.78
C THR A 6 -7.55 3.72 -10.77
N ARG A 7 -6.35 4.04 -10.28
CA ARG A 7 -5.67 3.26 -9.24
C ARG A 7 -6.45 3.25 -7.92
N LEU A 8 -6.99 4.40 -7.51
CA LEU A 8 -7.85 4.51 -6.32
C LEU A 8 -9.15 3.72 -6.49
N ALA A 9 -9.77 3.76 -7.67
CA ALA A 9 -10.97 2.96 -7.95
C ALA A 9 -10.67 1.45 -7.89
N CYS A 10 -9.54 1.00 -8.44
CA CYS A 10 -9.11 -0.39 -8.33
C CYS A 10 -8.87 -0.79 -6.87
N ALA A 11 -8.16 0.05 -6.09
CA ALA A 11 -7.90 -0.23 -4.68
C ALA A 11 -9.19 -0.27 -3.86
N SER A 12 -10.14 0.63 -4.14
CA SER A 12 -11.46 0.63 -3.50
C SER A 12 -12.22 -0.67 -3.80
N ALA A 13 -12.23 -1.11 -5.06
CA ALA A 13 -12.88 -2.35 -5.47
C ALA A 13 -12.21 -3.59 -4.85
N ALA A 14 -10.88 -3.61 -4.75
CA ALA A 14 -10.13 -4.70 -4.11
C ALA A 14 -10.41 -4.80 -2.60
N LEU A 15 -10.77 -3.69 -1.96
CA LEU A 15 -11.07 -3.60 -0.52
C LEU A 15 -12.57 -3.68 -0.21
N ALA A 16 -13.42 -3.86 -1.23
CA ALA A 16 -14.87 -3.90 -1.04
C ALA A 16 -15.26 -4.99 -0.04
N GLY A 17 -15.87 -4.57 1.08
CA GLY A 17 -16.29 -5.47 2.15
C GLY A 17 -15.20 -5.89 3.14
N HIS A 18 -13.95 -5.42 3.01
CA HIS A 18 -12.88 -5.79 3.96
C HIS A 18 -13.13 -5.13 5.32
N PRO A 19 -13.20 -5.87 6.45
CA PRO A 19 -13.63 -5.31 7.73
C PRO A 19 -12.61 -4.32 8.32
N LEU A 20 -11.31 -4.58 8.12
CA LEU A 20 -10.21 -3.91 8.82
C LEU A 20 -9.34 -2.98 7.96
N VAL A 21 -9.53 -2.96 6.64
CA VAL A 21 -8.67 -2.20 5.72
C VAL A 21 -9.52 -1.17 5.01
N ARG A 22 -8.99 0.05 4.92
CA ARG A 22 -9.64 1.19 4.26
C ARG A 22 -8.65 1.86 3.34
N LEU A 23 -9.17 2.46 2.26
CA LEU A 23 -8.37 3.22 1.32
C LEU A 23 -8.11 4.63 1.84
N GLY A 24 -6.82 5.00 1.95
CA GLY A 24 -6.40 6.39 2.09
C GLY A 24 -6.10 7.01 0.72
N ALA A 25 -6.62 8.20 0.44
CA ALA A 25 -6.41 8.90 -0.84
C ALA A 25 -5.54 10.17 -0.73
N TRP A 26 -5.15 10.55 0.49
CA TRP A 26 -4.47 11.83 0.77
C TRP A 26 -3.17 12.03 -0.04
N GLU A 27 -2.35 10.97 -0.17
CA GLU A 27 -1.10 11.01 -0.94
C GLU A 27 -1.34 11.35 -2.41
N ALA A 28 -2.39 10.78 -3.01
CA ALA A 28 -2.73 11.00 -4.41
C ALA A 28 -3.33 12.39 -4.69
N GLN A 29 -3.71 13.14 -3.66
CA GLN A 29 -4.26 14.49 -3.76
C GLN A 29 -3.19 15.59 -3.70
N GLN A 30 -1.92 15.23 -3.43
CA GLN A 30 -0.84 16.21 -3.37
C GLN A 30 -0.50 16.72 -4.77
N GLN A 31 -0.65 18.02 -4.99
CA GLN A 31 -0.38 18.65 -6.28
C GLN A 31 1.13 18.83 -6.50
N GLY A 32 1.61 18.51 -7.71
CA GLY A 32 2.99 18.77 -8.13
C GLY A 32 4.08 17.90 -7.48
N ARG A 33 3.73 17.00 -6.56
CA ARG A 33 4.68 16.09 -5.90
C ARG A 33 4.03 14.80 -5.44
N TRP A 34 4.85 13.77 -5.24
CA TRP A 34 4.47 12.54 -4.57
C TRP A 34 5.20 12.48 -3.23
N PRO A 35 4.52 12.63 -2.08
CA PRO A 35 5.19 12.58 -0.78
C PRO A 35 5.77 11.18 -0.55
N ASP A 36 6.99 11.12 -0.03
CA ASP A 36 7.60 9.84 0.36
C ASP A 36 7.03 9.34 1.70
N PHE A 37 7.30 8.07 2.03
CA PHE A 37 6.73 7.38 3.19
C PHE A 37 6.83 8.14 4.52
N PRO A 38 7.91 8.87 4.87
CA PRO A 38 7.98 9.54 6.18
C PRO A 38 6.99 10.70 6.26
N VAL A 39 6.72 11.35 5.13
CA VAL A 39 5.77 12.46 5.03
C VAL A 39 4.34 11.93 5.17
N VAL A 40 4.03 10.82 4.50
CA VAL A 40 2.71 10.16 4.60
C VAL A 40 2.45 9.68 6.03
N CYS A 41 3.43 9.03 6.66
CA CYS A 41 3.29 8.51 8.03
C CYS A 41 3.10 9.65 9.05
N ARG A 42 3.82 10.76 8.89
CA ARG A 42 3.66 11.94 9.76
C ARG A 42 2.27 12.56 9.62
N ALA A 43 1.81 12.80 8.39
CA ALA A 43 0.48 13.35 8.15
C ALA A 43 -0.64 12.46 8.70
N LEU A 44 -0.51 11.13 8.57
CA LEU A 44 -1.47 10.20 9.17
C LEU A 44 -1.40 10.18 10.70
N SER A 45 -0.20 10.26 11.29
CA SER A 45 -0.04 10.36 12.75
C SER A 45 -0.73 11.62 13.30
N GLU A 46 -0.51 12.77 12.68
CA GLU A 46 -1.14 14.05 13.06
C GLU A 46 -2.67 13.97 12.93
N GLU A 47 -3.19 13.36 11.86
CA GLU A 47 -4.62 13.15 11.67
C GLU A 47 -5.23 12.23 12.74
N LEU A 48 -4.52 11.17 13.14
CA LEU A 48 -4.97 10.26 14.19
C LEU A 48 -5.02 10.97 15.56
N GLU A 49 -3.99 11.75 15.90
CA GLU A 49 -3.97 12.56 17.13
C GLU A 49 -5.10 13.59 17.16
N ARG A 50 -5.35 14.25 16.02
CA ARG A 50 -6.43 15.23 15.88
C ARG A 50 -7.81 14.59 16.00
N ARG A 51 -8.01 13.41 15.42
CA ARG A 51 -9.31 12.72 15.37
C ARG A 51 -9.63 11.95 16.65
N TYR A 52 -8.61 11.47 17.34
CA TYR A 52 -8.74 10.66 18.56
C TYR A 52 -7.88 11.23 19.71
N PRO A 53 -8.15 12.47 20.17
CA PRO A 53 -7.30 13.15 21.14
C PRO A 53 -7.23 12.48 22.53
N ALA A 54 -8.24 11.67 22.88
CA ALA A 54 -8.26 10.89 24.12
C ALA A 54 -7.46 9.58 24.03
N GLU A 55 -7.12 9.13 22.82
CA GLU A 55 -6.42 7.87 22.58
C GLU A 55 -4.91 8.11 22.49
N ALA A 56 -4.28 8.26 23.66
CA ALA A 56 -2.86 8.59 23.76
C ALA A 56 -1.91 7.51 23.19
N ASN A 57 -2.42 6.32 22.88
CA ASN A 57 -1.63 5.11 22.60
C ASN A 57 -1.78 4.57 21.17
N ILE A 58 -2.34 5.34 20.23
CA ILE A 58 -2.39 4.90 18.82
C ILE A 58 -0.97 4.88 18.26
N ARG A 59 -0.52 3.70 17.82
CA ARG A 59 0.76 3.51 17.13
C ARG A 59 0.52 3.30 15.65
N LEU A 60 1.37 3.90 14.82
CA LEU A 60 1.31 3.77 13.38
C LEU A 60 2.39 2.79 12.93
N PHE A 61 2.04 1.83 12.07
CA PHE A 61 3.02 0.93 11.46
C PHE A 61 2.98 1.04 9.93
N TYR A 62 4.12 1.32 9.33
CA TYR A 62 4.29 1.24 7.88
C TYR A 62 4.53 -0.20 7.47
N VAL A 63 3.67 -0.77 6.64
CA VAL A 63 3.80 -2.16 6.16
C VAL A 63 4.57 -2.17 4.85
N CYS A 64 5.65 -2.94 4.79
CA CYS A 64 6.44 -3.11 3.57
C CYS A 64 7.05 -4.50 3.45
N GLY A 65 7.46 -4.88 2.24
CA GLY A 65 8.22 -6.12 2.03
C GLY A 65 9.68 -5.97 2.47
N GLU A 66 10.31 -7.08 2.83
CA GLU A 66 11.72 -7.14 3.27
C GLU A 66 12.70 -6.47 2.28
N ASP A 67 12.50 -6.64 0.97
CA ASP A 67 13.32 -6.01 -0.06
C ASP A 67 13.30 -4.47 0.04
N HIS A 68 12.13 -3.89 0.31
CA HIS A 68 11.97 -2.44 0.39
C HIS A 68 12.60 -1.90 1.67
N TYR A 69 12.38 -2.59 2.79
CA TYR A 69 13.00 -2.27 4.08
C TYR A 69 14.53 -2.18 3.99
N ARG A 70 15.17 -3.21 3.40
CA ARG A 70 16.64 -3.27 3.28
C ARG A 70 17.21 -2.18 2.37
N LYS A 71 16.52 -1.86 1.27
CA LYS A 71 17.01 -0.89 0.27
C LYS A 71 16.84 0.56 0.71
N CYS A 72 15.74 0.87 1.38
CA CYS A 72 15.33 2.25 1.62
C CYS A 72 15.74 2.79 3.00
N GLY A 73 16.36 1.97 3.85
CA GLY A 73 16.82 2.40 5.16
C GLY A 73 15.68 2.97 6.01
N LEU A 74 14.51 2.30 5.96
CA LEU A 74 13.25 2.83 6.47
C LEU A 74 13.25 3.16 7.96
N THR A 75 14.24 2.70 8.74
CA THR A 75 14.40 3.06 10.15
C THR A 75 14.90 4.49 10.39
N ARG A 76 15.35 5.20 9.36
CA ARG A 76 15.85 6.57 9.47
C ARG A 76 14.69 7.57 9.43
N GLY A 77 14.61 8.46 10.42
CA GLY A 77 13.62 9.54 10.46
C GLY A 77 12.24 9.15 11.00
N ILE A 78 12.12 7.97 11.59
CA ILE A 78 10.92 7.47 12.26
C ILE A 78 10.95 7.89 13.75
N SER A 79 9.82 8.35 14.28
CA SER A 79 9.66 8.67 15.71
C SER A 79 9.22 7.44 16.51
N ALA A 80 9.29 7.47 17.85
CA ALA A 80 8.87 6.35 18.70
C ALA A 80 7.40 5.88 18.48
N ARG A 81 6.55 6.72 17.87
CA ARG A 81 5.14 6.43 17.57
C ARG A 81 4.91 5.75 16.23
N ILE A 82 5.91 5.76 15.35
CA ILE A 82 5.84 5.15 14.03
C ILE A 82 6.76 3.93 14.05
N GLY A 83 6.26 2.80 13.61
CA GLY A 83 7.03 1.57 13.43
C GLY A 83 6.95 1.07 11.99
N VAL A 84 7.62 -0.05 11.72
CA VAL A 84 7.61 -0.71 10.42
C VAL A 84 7.25 -2.18 10.62
N CYS A 85 6.23 -2.65 9.91
CA CYS A 85 5.96 -4.07 9.77
C CYS A 85 6.65 -4.58 8.50
N VAL A 86 7.59 -5.50 8.66
CA VAL A 86 8.39 -6.04 7.56
C VAL A 86 7.88 -7.43 7.21
N VAL A 87 7.20 -7.51 6.08
CA VAL A 87 6.66 -8.77 5.56
C VAL A 87 7.77 -9.52 4.83
N GLY A 88 8.10 -10.70 5.34
CA GLY A 88 9.07 -11.61 4.73
C GLY A 88 8.50 -12.31 3.48
N ARG A 89 9.29 -13.22 2.91
CA ARG A 89 8.92 -14.01 1.72
C ARG A 89 9.02 -15.50 1.98
N ASP A 90 8.37 -16.28 1.12
CA ASP A 90 8.46 -17.74 1.11
C ASP A 90 8.07 -18.41 2.44
N GLY A 91 7.06 -17.85 3.13
CA GLY A 91 6.61 -18.37 4.42
C GLY A 91 7.53 -18.06 5.59
N ARG A 92 8.58 -17.24 5.40
CA ARG A 92 9.56 -16.91 6.42
C ARG A 92 9.38 -15.48 6.91
N GLU A 93 9.68 -15.27 8.18
CA GLU A 93 9.86 -13.93 8.74
C GLU A 93 11.08 -13.25 8.13
N ALA A 94 11.01 -11.92 8.00
CA ALA A 94 12.14 -11.13 7.59
C ALA A 94 13.25 -11.18 8.66
N SER A 95 14.51 -11.22 8.22
CA SER A 95 15.65 -11.19 9.14
C SER A 95 15.90 -9.77 9.65
N MET A 96 15.68 -9.55 10.94
CA MET A 96 15.72 -8.22 11.58
C MET A 96 16.92 -8.04 12.54
N ALA A 97 18.08 -8.60 12.21
CA ALA A 97 19.26 -8.50 13.07
C ALA A 97 19.61 -7.03 13.39
N GLY A 98 19.65 -6.70 14.68
CA GLY A 98 19.98 -5.35 15.17
C GLY A 98 18.85 -4.31 15.06
N ALA A 99 17.64 -4.70 14.65
CA ALA A 99 16.49 -3.81 14.67
C ALA A 99 15.91 -3.69 16.08
N ASP A 100 15.38 -2.52 16.42
CA ASP A 100 14.61 -2.32 17.65
C ASP A 100 13.25 -3.04 17.55
N PRO A 101 12.98 -4.06 18.37
CA PRO A 101 11.72 -4.81 18.31
C PRO A 101 10.50 -3.97 18.69
N GLN A 102 10.68 -2.82 19.35
CA GLN A 102 9.58 -1.89 19.60
C GLN A 102 9.17 -1.14 18.34
N LEU A 103 10.09 -0.94 17.39
CA LEU A 103 9.86 -0.17 16.17
C LEU A 103 9.71 -1.05 14.94
N VAL A 104 10.24 -2.27 14.94
CA VAL A 104 10.23 -3.13 13.77
C VAL A 104 9.65 -4.50 14.08
N ILE A 105 8.55 -4.83 13.42
CA ILE A 105 7.80 -6.07 13.59
C ILE A 105 7.99 -6.93 12.34
N PRO A 106 8.75 -8.05 12.41
CA PRO A 106 8.75 -9.01 11.32
C PRO A 106 7.39 -9.70 11.23
N VAL A 107 6.92 -9.93 10.01
CA VAL A 107 5.67 -10.65 9.73
C VAL A 107 5.98 -11.71 8.67
N ALA A 108 5.61 -12.96 8.94
CA ALA A 108 5.67 -13.99 7.91
C ALA A 108 4.56 -13.75 6.89
N ALA A 109 4.89 -13.79 5.59
CA ALA A 109 3.87 -13.86 4.56
C ALA A 109 3.30 -15.28 4.52
N ASP A 110 1.98 -15.40 4.60
CA ASP A 110 1.30 -16.65 4.31
C ASP A 110 1.28 -16.92 2.80
N ALA A 111 1.22 -18.20 2.43
CA ALA A 111 0.86 -18.59 1.07
C ALA A 111 -0.66 -18.47 0.91
N PRO A 112 -1.19 -17.96 -0.22
CA PRO A 112 -0.49 -17.64 -1.48
C PRO A 112 0.05 -16.20 -1.57
N THR A 113 -0.12 -15.38 -0.55
CA THR A 113 0.23 -13.94 -0.54
C THR A 113 1.70 -13.69 -0.87
N ALA A 114 2.59 -14.59 -0.43
CA ALA A 114 4.02 -14.58 -0.76
C ALA A 114 4.33 -14.61 -2.27
N GLU A 115 3.43 -15.14 -3.10
CA GLU A 115 3.66 -15.27 -4.55
C GLU A 115 3.34 -13.99 -5.34
N PHE A 116 2.63 -13.05 -4.74
CA PHE A 116 2.23 -11.81 -5.39
C PHE A 116 3.36 -10.78 -5.35
N SER A 117 3.63 -10.17 -6.50
CA SER A 117 4.55 -9.05 -6.63
C SER A 117 3.90 -7.93 -7.43
N SER A 118 4.31 -6.68 -7.18
CA SER A 118 3.82 -5.56 -7.96
C SER A 118 4.12 -5.72 -9.46
N THR A 119 5.20 -6.43 -9.82
CA THR A 119 5.51 -6.80 -11.21
C THR A 119 4.47 -7.74 -11.80
N LYS A 120 4.10 -8.80 -11.10
CA LYS A 120 3.03 -9.73 -11.55
C LYS A 120 1.68 -9.02 -11.64
N VAL A 121 1.34 -8.19 -10.64
CA VAL A 121 0.10 -7.40 -10.66
C VAL A 121 0.06 -6.44 -11.85
N ARG A 122 1.18 -5.76 -12.18
CA ARG A 122 1.25 -4.91 -13.38
C ARG A 122 1.05 -5.71 -14.67
N ALA A 123 1.65 -6.90 -14.78
CA ALA A 123 1.45 -7.78 -15.94
C ALA A 123 -0.02 -8.25 -16.06
N ALA A 124 -0.64 -8.59 -14.93
CA ALA A 124 -2.05 -8.94 -14.87
C ALA A 124 -2.97 -7.79 -15.28
N ILE A 125 -2.69 -6.56 -14.82
CA ILE A 125 -3.42 -5.36 -15.22
C ILE A 125 -3.31 -5.12 -16.73
N ALA A 126 -2.13 -5.31 -17.31
CA ALA A 126 -1.91 -5.09 -18.74
C ALA A 126 -2.69 -6.08 -19.62
N THR A 127 -2.91 -7.29 -19.12
CA THR A 127 -3.58 -8.39 -19.84
C THR A 127 -5.01 -8.61 -19.39
N LEU A 128 -5.50 -7.85 -18.40
CA LEU A 128 -6.80 -8.03 -17.76
C LEU A 128 -6.98 -9.48 -17.25
N ASP A 129 -5.92 -10.01 -16.65
CA ASP A 129 -5.87 -11.41 -16.20
C ASP A 129 -6.85 -11.69 -15.06
N LYS A 130 -7.43 -12.89 -15.06
CA LYS A 130 -8.40 -13.38 -14.06
C LYS A 130 -7.84 -13.51 -12.65
N MET A 131 -6.53 -13.41 -12.46
CA MET A 131 -5.92 -13.35 -11.13
C MET A 131 -6.25 -12.05 -10.38
N LEU A 132 -6.74 -11.02 -11.09
CA LEU A 132 -7.23 -9.80 -10.46
C LEU A 132 -8.61 -10.02 -9.80
N PRO A 133 -8.90 -9.38 -8.67
CA PRO A 133 -10.23 -9.44 -8.08
C PRO A 133 -11.31 -8.98 -9.09
N PRO A 134 -12.49 -9.62 -9.14
CA PRO A 134 -13.53 -9.29 -10.12
C PRO A 134 -13.88 -7.79 -10.17
N GLY A 135 -14.05 -7.14 -9.01
CA GLY A 135 -14.33 -5.70 -8.96
C GLY A 135 -13.19 -4.83 -9.51
N VAL A 136 -11.93 -5.28 -9.43
CA VAL A 136 -10.79 -4.60 -10.06
C VAL A 136 -10.89 -4.72 -11.58
N LEU A 137 -11.21 -5.91 -12.08
CA LEU A 137 -11.36 -6.18 -13.51
C LEU A 137 -12.48 -5.31 -14.12
N GLU A 138 -13.63 -5.20 -13.44
CA GLU A 138 -14.74 -4.32 -13.84
C GLU A 138 -14.30 -2.86 -13.97
N VAL A 139 -13.56 -2.34 -12.98
CA VAL A 139 -13.02 -0.97 -13.01
C VAL A 139 -12.09 -0.77 -14.21
N LEU A 140 -11.20 -1.72 -14.46
CA LEU A 140 -10.23 -1.64 -15.56
C LEU A 140 -10.90 -1.72 -16.94
N LEU A 141 -11.90 -2.60 -17.11
CA LEU A 141 -12.70 -2.70 -18.32
C LEU A 141 -13.47 -1.40 -18.61
N ALA A 142 -14.11 -0.82 -17.59
CA ALA A 142 -14.80 0.46 -17.70
C ALA A 142 -13.85 1.63 -18.00
N ALA A 143 -12.62 1.60 -17.49
CA ALA A 143 -11.59 2.59 -17.85
C ALA A 143 -11.14 2.44 -19.30
N LYS A 144 -10.94 1.21 -19.79
CA LYS A 144 -10.56 0.93 -21.18
C LYS A 144 -11.64 1.38 -22.16
N ALA A 145 -12.92 1.09 -21.87
CA ALA A 145 -14.04 1.51 -22.70
C ALA A 145 -14.15 3.04 -22.86
N ARG A 146 -13.81 3.80 -21.81
CA ARG A 146 -13.80 5.28 -21.85
C ARG A 146 -12.60 5.88 -22.59
N GLY A 147 -11.48 5.15 -22.64
CA GLY A 147 -10.27 5.60 -23.33
C GLY A 147 -10.19 5.21 -24.81
N GLY A 148 -10.96 4.21 -25.26
CA GLY A 148 -10.93 3.69 -26.63
C GLY A 148 -11.86 4.38 -27.63
N GLY A 149 -12.54 5.48 -27.25
CA GLY A 149 -13.44 6.23 -28.13
C GLY A 149 -12.83 7.46 -28.80
N GLY A 150 -11.50 7.52 -28.91
CA GLY A 150 -10.77 8.72 -29.36
C GLY A 150 -9.88 8.57 -30.60
N ASP A 151 -9.86 7.40 -31.25
CA ASP A 151 -8.98 7.13 -32.40
C ASP A 151 -9.76 6.74 -33.68
N ASP A 152 -10.90 7.39 -33.93
CA ASP A 152 -11.59 7.36 -35.23
C ASP A 152 -11.96 8.82 -35.62
N GLU A 153 -10.97 9.59 -36.09
CA GLU A 153 -11.14 10.74 -36.99
C GLU A 153 -9.88 10.98 -37.85
#